data_AF-A0A7S3VY68-F1
#
_entry.id   AF-A0A7S3VY68-F1
#
_cell.length_a   1.000
_cell.length_b   1.000
_cell.length_c   1.000
_cell.angle_alpha   90.00
_cell.angle_beta   90.00
_cell.angle_gamma   90.00
#
_symmetry.space_group_name_H-M   'P 1'
#
loop_
_entity.id
_entity.type
_entity.pdbx_description
1 polymer ?
#
loop_
_entity_poly.entity_id
_entity_poly.type
_entity_poly.pdbx_seq_one_letter_code
_entity_poly.pdbx_strand_id
1 'polypeptide(L)'
;AHATVARLVRALDAPSHLFLLHIDARAHSAVAGWAASEPRVHLLERRPVGWGAASQVEVLLEAVAIALAAAPSLDFVINLSDADVALRTGRELSSFLARHRGTSFVAAKFPARDGMRYGAHATMRTPAWLECRGEGFLILNGTPAALFGEGSSRCCYARSGPILYPDPRAPPLPIGRPPPPQ
;
A
#
# COMPACT_ATOMS: atom_id res chain seq x y z
N ALA A 1 -3.44 -13.50 11.20
CA ALA A 1 -3.96 -12.32 10.48
C ALA A 1 -5.02 -11.56 11.30
N HIS A 2 -6.26 -12.06 11.47
CA HIS A 2 -7.33 -11.28 12.14
C HIS A 2 -7.00 -10.85 13.58
N ALA A 3 -6.30 -11.70 14.35
CA ALA A 3 -5.89 -11.38 15.71
C ALA A 3 -4.96 -10.15 15.80
N THR A 4 -4.11 -9.91 14.79
CA THR A 4 -3.23 -8.74 14.75
C THR A 4 -4.03 -7.47 14.49
N VAL A 5 -4.90 -7.48 13.47
CA VAL A 5 -5.78 -6.34 13.16
C VAL A 5 -6.68 -6.00 14.35
N ALA A 6 -7.31 -7.01 14.97
CA ALA A 6 -8.16 -6.81 16.14
C ALA A 6 -7.38 -6.24 17.35
N ARG A 7 -6.10 -6.61 17.51
CA ARG A 7 -5.24 -6.02 18.55
C ARG A 7 -4.93 -4.56 18.27
N LEU A 8 -4.63 -4.21 17.02
CA LEU A 8 -4.34 -2.83 16.62
C LEU A 8 -5.56 -1.93 16.82
N VAL A 9 -6.73 -2.34 16.34
CA VAL A 9 -7.99 -1.58 16.53
C VAL A 9 -8.26 -1.36 18.01
N ARG A 10 -8.21 -2.41 18.84
CA ARG A 10 -8.42 -2.28 20.29
C ARG A 10 -7.40 -1.39 20.99
N ALA A 11 -6.14 -1.41 20.57
CA ALA A 11 -5.10 -0.58 21.19
C ALA A 11 -5.27 0.91 20.86
N LEU A 12 -5.76 1.21 19.67
CA LEU A 12 -6.00 2.57 19.20
C LEU A 12 -7.39 3.08 19.54
N ASP A 13 -8.31 2.23 19.97
CA ASP A 13 -9.71 2.61 20.18
C ASP A 13 -9.89 3.78 21.16
N ALA A 14 -10.68 4.77 20.73
CA ALA A 14 -11.13 5.88 21.55
C ALA A 14 -12.49 6.40 21.04
N PRO A 15 -13.30 7.06 21.88
CA PRO A 15 -14.65 7.49 21.51
C PRO A 15 -14.73 8.38 20.26
N SER A 16 -13.70 9.18 19.99
CA SER A 16 -13.64 10.11 18.86
C SER A 16 -12.97 9.53 17.62
N HIS A 17 -12.70 8.22 17.57
CA HIS A 17 -12.03 7.57 16.44
C HIS A 17 -13.03 6.87 15.53
N LEU A 18 -12.74 6.92 14.23
CA LEU A 18 -13.45 6.22 13.17
C LEU A 18 -12.48 5.21 12.54
N PHE A 19 -12.84 3.93 12.51
CA PHE A 19 -12.04 2.90 11.85
C PHE A 19 -12.70 2.49 10.54
N LEU A 20 -12.07 2.86 9.42
CA LEU A 20 -12.39 2.34 8.10
C LEU A 20 -11.39 1.24 7.74
N LEU A 21 -11.87 0.04 7.44
CA LEU A 21 -11.02 -1.09 7.13
C LEU A 21 -11.27 -1.55 5.70
N HIS A 22 -10.24 -1.48 4.86
CA HIS A 22 -10.19 -2.25 3.62
C HIS A 22 -9.49 -3.59 3.86
N ILE A 23 -10.00 -4.63 3.20
CA ILE A 23 -9.39 -5.97 3.19
C ILE A 23 -9.23 -6.37 1.72
N ASP A 24 -8.00 -6.68 1.31
CA ASP A 24 -7.73 -7.16 -0.05
C ASP A 24 -8.68 -8.32 -0.41
N ALA A 25 -9.23 -8.29 -1.61
CA ALA A 25 -10.19 -9.30 -2.09
C ALA A 25 -9.63 -10.73 -2.04
N ARG A 26 -8.30 -10.87 -2.11
CA ARG A 26 -7.57 -12.14 -2.06
C ARG A 26 -7.18 -12.55 -0.64
N ALA A 27 -7.33 -11.67 0.35
CA ALA A 27 -7.04 -12.01 1.73
C ALA A 27 -8.04 -13.02 2.31
N HIS A 28 -7.59 -13.79 3.29
CA HIS A 28 -8.37 -14.86 3.91
C HIS A 28 -9.67 -14.34 4.54
N SER A 29 -10.79 -15.03 4.30
CA SER A 29 -12.15 -14.61 4.68
C SER A 29 -12.35 -14.39 6.18
N ALA A 30 -11.57 -15.08 7.03
CA ALA A 30 -11.63 -14.92 8.48
C ALA A 30 -11.47 -13.47 8.98
N VAL A 31 -10.64 -12.63 8.31
CA VAL A 31 -10.51 -11.22 8.69
C VAL A 31 -11.79 -10.45 8.37
N ALA A 32 -12.40 -10.72 7.22
CA ALA A 32 -13.66 -10.12 6.82
C ALA A 32 -14.81 -10.55 7.73
N GLY A 33 -14.84 -11.82 8.16
CA GLY A 33 -15.82 -12.33 9.12
C GLY A 33 -15.75 -11.60 10.47
N TRP A 34 -14.54 -11.42 11.01
CA TRP A 34 -14.35 -10.64 12.24
C TRP A 34 -14.77 -9.18 12.05
N ALA A 35 -14.31 -8.53 10.97
CA ALA A 35 -14.61 -7.12 10.70
C ALA A 35 -16.12 -6.88 10.56
N ALA A 36 -16.85 -7.81 9.94
CA ALA A 36 -18.31 -7.73 9.82
C ALA A 36 -19.05 -7.86 11.18
N SER A 37 -18.42 -8.49 12.17
CA SER A 37 -18.98 -8.61 13.53
C SER A 37 -18.51 -7.53 14.51
N GLU A 38 -17.57 -6.67 14.12
CA GLU A 38 -16.94 -5.67 14.99
C GLU A 38 -17.63 -4.30 14.84
N PRO A 39 -18.43 -3.85 15.82
CA PRO A 39 -19.18 -2.59 15.69
C PRO A 39 -18.31 -1.34 15.56
N ARG A 40 -17.04 -1.41 16.00
CA ARG A 40 -16.09 -0.29 15.90
C ARG A 40 -15.52 -0.10 14.49
N VAL A 41 -15.71 -1.07 13.59
CA VAL A 41 -15.08 -1.10 12.26
C VAL A 41 -16.13 -0.95 11.17
N HIS A 42 -15.88 -0.04 10.23
CA HIS A 42 -16.64 0.05 8.98
C HIS A 42 -15.85 -0.60 7.86
N LEU A 43 -16.36 -1.70 7.34
CA LEU A 43 -15.75 -2.42 6.24
C LEU A 43 -15.98 -1.67 4.92
N LEU A 44 -14.90 -1.39 4.21
CA LEU A 44 -14.93 -0.82 2.86
C LEU A 44 -15.11 -1.92 1.80
N GLU A 45 -15.48 -1.52 0.58
CA GLU A 45 -15.57 -2.46 -0.54
C GLU A 45 -14.23 -3.17 -0.77
N ARG A 46 -14.28 -4.50 -0.77
CA ARG A 46 -13.09 -5.32 -0.98
C ARG A 46 -12.71 -5.31 -2.46
N ARG A 47 -11.47 -4.89 -2.73
CA ARG A 47 -10.86 -4.98 -4.06
C ARG A 47 -9.42 -5.49 -3.97
N PRO A 48 -8.89 -6.13 -5.03
CA PRO A 48 -7.48 -6.49 -5.09
C PRO A 48 -6.62 -5.22 -5.04
N VAL A 49 -5.58 -5.22 -4.22
CA VAL A 49 -4.63 -4.11 -4.09
C VAL A 49 -3.21 -4.62 -4.41
N GLY A 50 -2.59 -4.06 -5.43
CA GLY A 50 -1.23 -4.42 -5.83
C GLY A 50 -0.18 -3.78 -4.91
N TRP A 51 0.92 -4.47 -4.65
CA TRP A 51 2.05 -3.87 -3.92
C TRP A 51 2.68 -2.76 -4.76
N GLY A 52 2.79 -1.56 -4.19
CA GLY A 52 3.33 -0.39 -4.89
C GLY A 52 2.44 0.11 -6.04
N ALA A 53 1.18 -0.32 -6.08
CA ALA A 53 0.26 -0.04 -7.18
C ALA A 53 -0.66 1.16 -6.91
N ALA A 54 -1.34 1.64 -7.95
CA ALA A 54 -2.25 2.78 -7.86
C ALA A 54 -3.45 2.47 -6.95
N SER A 55 -3.91 1.21 -6.94
CA SER A 55 -5.00 0.72 -6.10
C SER A 55 -4.78 0.92 -4.60
N GLN A 56 -3.52 0.96 -4.12
CA GLN A 56 -3.22 1.33 -2.72
C GLN A 56 -3.67 2.77 -2.42
N VAL A 57 -3.41 3.69 -3.37
CA VAL A 57 -3.78 5.11 -3.24
C VAL A 57 -5.27 5.29 -3.47
N GLU A 58 -5.86 4.57 -4.43
CA GLU A 58 -7.31 4.64 -4.71
C GLU A 58 -8.14 4.25 -3.49
N VAL A 59 -7.81 3.12 -2.84
CA VAL A 59 -8.48 2.68 -1.61
C VAL A 59 -8.32 3.69 -0.49
N LEU A 60 -7.13 4.27 -0.33
CA LEU A 60 -6.90 5.31 0.68
C LEU A 60 -7.75 6.57 0.40
N LEU A 61 -7.77 7.05 -0.84
CA LEU A 61 -8.55 8.25 -1.21
C LEU A 61 -10.04 8.02 -1.05
N GLU A 62 -10.55 6.83 -1.38
CA GLU A 62 -11.93 6.46 -1.14
C GLU A 62 -12.27 6.41 0.35
N ALA A 63 -11.39 5.82 1.17
CA ALA A 63 -11.55 5.82 2.63
C ALA A 63 -11.61 7.25 3.16
N VAL A 64 -10.74 8.15 2.68
CA VAL A 64 -10.76 9.57 3.06
C VAL A 64 -12.06 10.24 2.65
N ALA A 65 -12.55 10.01 1.42
CA ALA A 65 -13.80 10.57 0.94
C ALA A 65 -15.00 10.11 1.80
N ILE A 66 -15.07 8.82 2.13
CA ILE A 66 -16.10 8.26 3.01
C ILE A 66 -16.00 8.86 4.42
N ALA A 67 -14.79 8.95 4.97
CA ALA A 67 -14.56 9.52 6.30
C ALA A 67 -15.01 10.98 6.36
N LEU A 68 -14.68 11.80 5.36
CA LEU A 68 -15.07 13.20 5.29
C LEU A 68 -16.58 13.38 5.07
N ALA A 69 -17.23 12.47 4.33
CA ALA A 69 -18.68 12.50 4.19
C ALA A 69 -19.40 12.16 5.51
N ALA A 70 -18.88 11.20 6.27
CA ALA A 70 -19.46 10.79 7.56
C ALA A 70 -19.13 11.76 8.70
N ALA A 71 -17.94 12.36 8.67
CA ALA A 71 -17.43 13.28 9.69
C ALA A 71 -16.68 14.45 9.02
N PRO A 72 -17.39 15.49 8.54
CA PRO A 72 -16.78 16.64 7.87
C PRO A 72 -15.78 17.41 8.74
N SER A 73 -15.86 17.26 10.07
CA SER A 73 -14.96 17.87 11.05
C SER A 73 -13.77 16.98 11.44
N LEU A 74 -13.43 15.96 10.64
CA LEU A 74 -12.30 15.08 10.92
C LEU A 74 -10.97 15.87 10.88
N ASP A 75 -10.18 15.78 11.95
CA ASP A 75 -8.93 16.54 12.05
C ASP A 75 -7.72 15.84 11.43
N PHE A 76 -7.69 14.51 11.49
CA PHE A 76 -6.54 13.70 11.09
C PHE A 76 -7.01 12.43 10.39
N VAL A 77 -6.25 12.05 9.36
CA VAL A 77 -6.32 10.73 8.73
C VAL A 77 -4.98 10.04 8.98
N ILE A 78 -5.03 8.80 9.46
CA ILE A 78 -3.85 7.97 9.70
C ILE A 78 -4.06 6.66 8.94
N ASN A 79 -3.21 6.38 7.95
CA ASN A 79 -3.23 5.12 7.23
C ASN A 79 -2.34 4.09 7.95
N LEU A 80 -2.85 2.87 8.12
CA LEU A 80 -2.16 1.76 8.77
C LEU A 80 -2.39 0.47 7.98
N SER A 81 -1.47 -0.48 8.13
CA SER A 81 -1.52 -1.84 7.60
C SER A 81 -1.65 -2.87 8.73
N ASP A 82 -1.82 -4.14 8.37
CA ASP A 82 -1.86 -5.25 9.34
C ASP A 82 -0.48 -5.60 9.93
N ALA A 83 0.59 -4.98 9.43
CA ALA A 83 1.95 -5.08 9.97
C ALA A 83 2.26 -4.00 11.02
N ASP A 84 1.43 -2.96 11.14
CA ASP A 84 1.63 -1.88 12.10
C ASP A 84 1.26 -2.28 13.53
N VAL A 85 1.93 -1.67 14.51
CA VAL A 85 1.69 -1.89 15.93
C VAL A 85 1.62 -0.57 16.69
N ALA A 86 0.63 -0.44 17.56
CA ALA A 86 0.49 0.73 18.43
C ALA A 86 1.53 0.68 19.56
N LEU A 87 2.36 1.72 19.66
CA LEU A 87 3.32 1.93 20.76
C LEU A 87 2.77 2.81 21.89
N ARG A 88 1.61 3.42 21.66
CA ARG A 88 0.87 4.31 22.55
C ARG A 88 -0.61 4.02 22.40
N THR A 89 -1.38 4.35 23.44
CA THR A 89 -2.84 4.16 23.46
C THR A 89 -3.57 5.18 22.59
N GLY A 90 -4.81 4.85 22.18
CA GLY A 90 -5.69 5.79 21.48
C GLY A 90 -5.90 7.12 22.21
N ARG A 91 -5.94 7.10 23.54
CA ARG A 91 -6.06 8.31 24.38
C ARG A 91 -4.81 9.19 24.32
N GLU A 92 -3.62 8.59 24.41
CA GLU A 92 -2.36 9.33 24.28
C GLU A 92 -2.20 9.94 22.89
N LEU A 93 -2.56 9.18 21.85
CA LEU A 93 -2.57 9.65 20.46
C LEU A 93 -3.51 10.86 20.30
N SER A 94 -4.73 10.76 20.83
CA SER A 94 -5.74 11.84 20.76
C SER A 94 -5.26 13.10 21.49
N SER A 95 -4.69 12.94 22.69
CA SER A 95 -4.14 14.06 23.46
C SER A 95 -3.03 14.78 22.69
N PHE A 96 -2.12 14.04 22.08
CA PHE A 96 -1.04 14.60 21.27
C PHE A 96 -1.60 15.35 20.06
N LEU A 97 -2.39 14.67 19.22
CA LEU A 97 -2.89 15.25 17.96
C LEU A 97 -3.83 16.44 18.18
N ALA A 98 -4.60 16.46 19.28
CA ALA A 98 -5.47 17.59 19.60
C ALA A 98 -4.71 18.92 19.75
N ARG A 99 -3.44 18.89 20.14
CA ARG A 99 -2.58 20.09 20.24
C ARG A 99 -1.95 20.53 18.92
N HIS A 100 -2.10 19.74 17.86
CA HIS A 100 -1.46 19.94 16.57
C HIS A 100 -2.46 19.97 15.40
N ARG A 101 -3.73 20.32 15.67
CA ARG A 101 -4.75 20.47 14.62
C ARG A 101 -4.28 21.45 13.55
N GLY A 102 -4.56 21.14 12.29
CA GLY A 102 -4.06 21.90 11.14
C GLY A 102 -2.60 21.61 10.75
N THR A 103 -1.93 20.66 11.43
CA THR A 103 -0.57 20.23 11.07
C THR A 103 -0.58 18.87 10.38
N SER A 104 0.20 18.70 9.32
CA SER A 104 0.45 17.40 8.70
C SER A 104 1.77 16.80 9.17
N PHE A 105 1.76 15.52 9.55
CA PHE A 105 2.94 14.78 9.95
C PHE A 105 3.38 13.83 8.82
N VAL A 106 4.34 14.27 8.00
CA VAL A 106 4.86 13.49 6.87
C VAL A 106 6.38 13.42 6.95
N ALA A 107 6.93 12.20 6.94
CA ALA A 107 8.37 11.98 6.89
C ALA A 107 8.90 12.10 5.46
N ALA A 108 9.56 13.21 5.13
CA ALA A 108 10.25 13.38 3.85
C ALA A 108 11.72 12.93 3.95
N LYS A 109 12.21 12.22 2.92
CA LYS A 109 13.64 11.95 2.71
C LYS A 109 14.11 12.79 1.53
N PHE A 110 15.26 13.43 1.62
CA PHE A 110 15.79 14.32 0.56
C PHE A 110 16.91 13.65 -0.26
N PRO A 111 17.11 14.02 -1.55
CA PRO A 111 18.08 13.37 -2.43
C PRO A 111 19.49 13.30 -1.87
N ALA A 112 19.95 14.37 -1.21
CA ALA A 112 21.28 14.45 -0.62
C ALA A 112 21.56 13.39 0.46
N ARG A 113 20.51 12.78 1.03
CA ARG A 113 20.61 11.74 2.07
C ARG A 113 20.31 10.33 1.55
N ASP A 114 19.83 10.19 0.32
CA ASP A 114 19.38 8.90 -0.23
C ASP A 114 19.44 8.91 -1.77
N GLY A 115 20.64 9.11 -2.32
CA GLY A 115 20.85 9.20 -3.76
C GLY A 115 20.40 7.95 -4.53
N MET A 116 20.52 6.77 -3.92
CA MET A 116 20.09 5.49 -4.50
C MET A 116 18.58 5.48 -4.74
N ARG A 117 17.77 5.81 -3.72
CA ARG A 117 16.31 5.84 -3.85
C ARG A 117 15.87 6.84 -4.92
N TYR A 118 16.48 8.02 -4.94
CA TYR A 118 16.12 9.06 -5.90
C TYR A 118 16.52 8.70 -7.33
N GLY A 119 17.66 8.01 -7.52
CA GLY A 119 18.03 7.44 -8.81
C GLY A 119 17.02 6.40 -9.29
N ALA A 120 16.64 5.46 -8.43
CA ALA A 120 15.60 4.47 -8.74
C ALA A 120 14.25 5.10 -9.10
N HIS A 121 13.82 6.12 -8.35
CA HIS A 121 12.60 6.86 -8.62
C HIS A 121 12.64 7.60 -9.96
N ALA A 122 13.78 8.17 -10.36
CA ALA A 122 13.92 8.81 -11.66
C ALA A 122 13.65 7.82 -12.79
N THR A 123 14.16 6.59 -12.70
CA THR A 123 13.90 5.51 -13.66
C THR A 123 12.44 5.06 -13.66
N MET A 124 11.76 5.07 -12.52
CA MET A 124 10.34 4.72 -12.43
C MET A 124 9.39 5.81 -12.95
N ARG A 125 9.84 7.07 -13.02
CA ARG A 125 9.03 8.22 -13.47
C ARG A 125 8.97 8.38 -14.99
N THR A 126 9.88 7.75 -15.73
CA THR A 126 9.96 7.91 -17.19
C THR A 126 8.91 7.08 -17.96
N PRO A 127 8.57 5.84 -17.57
CA PRO A 127 7.49 5.12 -18.23
C PRO A 127 6.12 5.37 -17.60
N ALA A 128 5.07 5.21 -18.41
CA ALA A 128 3.72 5.07 -17.91
C ALA A 128 3.47 3.62 -17.44
N TRP A 129 3.03 3.49 -16.18
CA TRP A 129 2.65 2.22 -15.57
C TRP A 129 1.13 2.14 -15.54
N LEU A 130 0.59 1.05 -16.07
CA LEU A 130 -0.80 0.68 -15.96
C LEU A 130 -0.92 -0.48 -14.99
N GLU A 131 -1.69 -0.30 -13.92
CA GLU A 131 -2.01 -1.41 -13.03
C GLU A 131 -3.05 -2.34 -13.68
N CYS A 132 -2.79 -3.64 -13.60
CA CYS A 132 -3.69 -4.67 -14.08
C CYS A 132 -4.53 -5.23 -12.94
N ARG A 133 -5.46 -4.43 -12.40
CA ARG A 133 -6.43 -4.85 -11.35
C ARG A 133 -5.80 -5.57 -10.15
N GLY A 134 -4.71 -5.03 -9.62
CA GLY A 134 -3.98 -5.60 -8.48
C GLY A 134 -3.11 -6.82 -8.80
N GLU A 135 -3.04 -7.31 -10.04
CA GLU A 135 -2.28 -8.52 -10.43
C GLU A 135 -0.86 -8.21 -10.93
N GLY A 136 -0.51 -6.93 -11.07
CA GLY A 136 0.79 -6.48 -11.54
C GLY A 136 0.69 -5.24 -12.42
N PHE A 137 1.72 -5.00 -13.21
CA PHE A 137 1.84 -3.81 -14.03
C PHE A 137 2.11 -4.10 -15.51
N LEU A 138 1.58 -3.24 -16.37
CA LEU A 138 1.97 -3.06 -17.76
C LEU A 138 2.72 -1.75 -17.90
N ILE A 139 3.85 -1.80 -18.60
CA ILE A 139 4.66 -0.64 -18.93
C ILE A 139 4.37 -0.26 -20.38
N LEU A 140 3.83 0.94 -20.61
CA LEU A 140 3.31 1.34 -21.92
C LEU A 140 4.37 1.93 -22.86
N ASN A 141 5.48 2.44 -22.33
CA ASN A 141 6.59 2.97 -23.14
C ASN A 141 7.81 2.05 -23.06
N GLY A 142 8.53 1.85 -24.17
CA GLY A 142 9.52 0.78 -24.34
C GLY A 142 10.86 0.96 -23.60
N THR A 143 11.11 2.11 -22.98
CA THR A 143 12.38 2.40 -22.28
C THR A 143 12.72 1.42 -21.15
N PRO A 144 11.75 0.83 -20.40
CA PRO A 144 12.02 -0.19 -19.39
C PRO A 144 12.07 -1.62 -19.93
N ALA A 145 11.88 -1.86 -21.23
CA ALA A 145 12.03 -3.21 -21.80
C ALA A 145 13.42 -3.80 -21.51
N ALA A 146 14.43 -2.94 -21.38
CA ALA A 146 15.78 -3.31 -20.95
C ALA A 146 15.85 -3.86 -19.51
N LEU A 147 14.89 -3.54 -18.63
CA LEU A 147 14.85 -4.06 -17.25
C LEU A 147 14.22 -5.46 -17.16
N PHE A 148 13.37 -5.84 -18.12
CA PHE A 148 12.53 -7.06 -18.03
C PHE A 148 12.75 -8.06 -19.18
N GLY A 149 13.68 -7.77 -20.11
CA GLY A 149 14.12 -8.66 -21.18
C GLY A 149 13.20 -8.68 -22.42
N GLU A 150 13.80 -8.77 -23.60
CA GLU A 150 13.09 -8.91 -24.88
C GLU A 150 12.43 -10.29 -24.97
N GLY A 151 11.10 -10.32 -25.09
CA GLY A 151 10.31 -11.55 -25.26
C GLY A 151 9.39 -11.90 -24.10
N SER A 152 9.22 -10.97 -23.16
CA SER A 152 8.31 -11.11 -22.04
C SER A 152 6.92 -10.56 -22.48
N SER A 153 5.86 -11.35 -22.32
CA SER A 153 4.51 -11.01 -22.80
C SER A 153 4.00 -9.72 -22.14
N ARG A 154 3.28 -8.88 -22.89
CA ARG A 154 2.79 -7.56 -22.46
C ARG A 154 1.72 -7.58 -21.36
N CYS A 155 1.64 -8.63 -20.54
CA CYS A 155 0.63 -8.72 -19.49
C CYS A 155 1.24 -9.11 -18.14
N CYS A 156 1.15 -8.16 -17.21
CA CYS A 156 1.26 -8.30 -15.76
C CYS A 156 2.60 -8.88 -15.26
N TYR A 157 3.61 -8.02 -15.16
CA TYR A 157 4.81 -8.33 -14.39
C TYR A 157 4.51 -8.24 -12.89
N ALA A 158 5.15 -9.14 -12.13
CA ALA A 158 5.20 -9.17 -10.67
C ALA A 158 3.87 -9.47 -9.95
N ARG A 159 3.48 -10.77 -9.94
CA ARG A 159 2.34 -11.26 -9.14
C ARG A 159 2.50 -11.11 -7.61
N SER A 160 3.70 -10.81 -7.10
CA SER A 160 4.02 -10.52 -5.69
C SER A 160 5.54 -10.57 -5.42
N GLY A 161 6.36 -10.07 -6.34
CA GLY A 161 7.83 -10.14 -6.23
C GLY A 161 8.44 -8.80 -5.85
N PRO A 162 9.55 -8.77 -5.08
CA PRO A 162 10.31 -7.54 -4.88
C PRO A 162 10.73 -6.98 -6.24
N ILE A 163 10.62 -5.67 -6.41
CA ILE A 163 11.32 -4.99 -7.50
C ILE A 163 12.81 -5.16 -7.20
N LEU A 164 13.43 -6.13 -7.86
CA LEU A 164 14.88 -6.30 -7.85
C LEU A 164 15.46 -5.06 -8.53
N TYR A 165 16.25 -4.29 -7.80
CA TYR A 165 17.10 -3.25 -8.37
C TYR A 165 18.37 -3.95 -8.86
N PRO A 166 18.54 -4.24 -10.16
CA PRO A 166 19.84 -4.66 -10.61
C PRO A 166 20.81 -3.48 -10.42
N ASP A 167 21.94 -3.74 -9.77
CA ASP A 167 23.08 -2.82 -9.85
C ASP A 167 23.39 -2.64 -11.35
N PRO A 168 23.39 -1.41 -11.89
CA PRO A 168 23.66 -1.16 -13.30
C PRO A 168 25.05 -1.63 -13.76
N ARG A 169 25.92 -2.07 -12.83
CA ARG A 169 27.24 -2.64 -13.10
C ARG A 169 27.31 -4.15 -12.89
N ALA A 170 26.26 -4.80 -12.40
CA ALA A 170 26.26 -6.25 -12.19
C ALA A 170 25.94 -7.01 -13.49
N PRO A 171 26.61 -8.14 -13.76
CA PRO A 171 26.26 -9.00 -14.89
C PRO A 171 24.83 -9.54 -14.74
N PRO A 172 24.12 -9.78 -15.87
CA PRO A 172 22.74 -10.29 -15.83
C PRO A 172 22.66 -11.62 -15.06
N LEU A 173 21.61 -11.75 -14.23
CA LEU A 173 21.37 -12.94 -13.43
C LEU A 173 21.16 -14.17 -14.33
N PRO A 174 21.81 -15.31 -14.06
CA PRO A 174 21.75 -16.49 -14.91
C PRO A 174 20.49 -17.31 -14.61
N ILE A 175 19.32 -16.80 -14.97
CA ILE A 175 18.06 -17.55 -14.86
C ILE A 175 17.67 -18.01 -16.27
N GLY A 176 17.97 -19.27 -16.58
CA GLY A 176 17.55 -19.92 -17.82
C GLY A 176 16.03 -20.10 -17.89
N ARG A 177 15.45 -20.03 -19.10
CA ARG A 177 14.03 -20.30 -19.35
C ARG A 177 13.69 -21.75 -18.96
N PRO A 178 12.58 -22.02 -18.26
CA PRO A 178 12.04 -23.37 -18.17
C PRO A 178 11.54 -23.84 -19.56
N PRO A 179 11.63 -25.15 -19.87
CA PRO A 179 11.13 -25.69 -21.12
C PRO A 179 9.61 -25.54 -21.24
N PRO A 180 9.05 -25.48 -22.47
CA PRO A 180 7.61 -25.34 -22.68
C PRO A 180 6.84 -26.57 -22.17
N PRO A 181 5.60 -26.40 -21.68
CA PRO A 181 4.75 -27.51 -21.25
C PRO A 181 4.36 -28.40 -22.44
N GLN A 182 4.30 -29.72 -22.21
CA GLN A 182 3.85 -30.74 -23.16
C GLN A 182 2.34 -30.69 -23.38
#